data_AF-A0A7R9NJ85-F1
#
_entry.id   AF-A0A7R9NJ85-F1
#
_cell.length_a   1.000
_cell.length_b   1.000
_cell.length_c   1.000
_cell.angle_alpha   90.00
_cell.angle_beta   90.00
_cell.angle_gamma   90.00
#
_symmetry.space_group_name_H-M   'P 1'
#
loop_
_entity.id
_entity.type
_entity.pdbx_description
1 polymer ?
#
loop_
_entity_poly.entity_id
_entity_poly.type
_entity_poly.pdbx_seq_one_letter_code
_entity_poly.pdbx_strand_id
1 'polypeptide(L)'
;HESFVLTAAHCMVYPLFNHFLFGKHNITKEEKGQISRKASHVVVHELYGTKGSEYDIALVKLEEPVRFSKTIQPICIPPYKTKTEGPNFKKGF
;
A
#
# COMPACT_ATOMS: atom_id res chain seq x y z
N HIS A 1 -10.36 -2.11 3.26
CA HIS A 1 -10.13 -2.49 4.67
C HIS A 1 -9.28 -1.41 5.33
N GLU A 2 -9.54 -1.09 6.60
CA GLU A 2 -8.86 0.00 7.33
C GLU A 2 -7.47 -0.33 7.88
N SER A 3 -7.00 -1.58 7.78
CA SER A 3 -5.79 -2.05 8.48
C SER A 3 -4.80 -2.72 7.54
N PHE A 4 -5.05 -2.68 6.23
CA PHE A 4 -4.21 -3.34 5.25
C PHE A 4 -3.77 -2.35 4.16
N VAL A 5 -2.49 -2.41 3.82
CA VAL A 5 -1.90 -1.74 2.67
C VAL A 5 -1.46 -2.79 1.67
N LEU A 6 -1.79 -2.57 0.40
CA LEU A 6 -1.29 -3.36 -0.72
C LEU A 6 -0.05 -2.68 -1.28
N THR A 7 1.02 -3.43 -1.48
CA THR A 7 2.29 -2.93 -2.04
C THR A 7 2.98 -4.01 -2.87
N ALA A 8 4.06 -3.65 -3.55
CA ALA A 8 4.96 -4.61 -4.17
C ALA A 8 5.74 -5.41 -3.11
N ALA A 9 6.03 -6.67 -3.40
CA ALA A 9 6.82 -7.54 -2.53
C ALA A 9 8.26 -7.06 -2.39
N HIS A 10 8.88 -6.62 -3.49
CA HIS A 10 10.28 -6.17 -3.48
C HIS A 10 10.53 -4.99 -2.53
N CYS A 11 9.51 -4.14 -2.28
CA CYS A 11 9.59 -3.06 -1.31
C CYS A 11 9.73 -3.56 0.14
N MET A 12 9.25 -4.78 0.41
CA MET A 12 9.05 -5.31 1.76
C MET A 12 10.03 -6.44 2.13
N VAL A 13 10.84 -6.95 1.20
CA VAL A 13 11.87 -7.97 1.51
C VAL A 13 13.03 -7.38 2.34
N TYR A 14 13.38 -6.12 2.09
CA TYR A 14 14.37 -5.36 2.87
C TYR A 14 13.84 -3.96 3.18
N PRO A 15 12.82 -3.84 4.05
CA PRO A 15 12.18 -2.57 4.27
C PRO A 15 13.14 -1.63 5.00
N LEU A 16 13.51 -0.53 4.35
CA LEU A 16 14.28 0.55 4.98
C LEU A 16 13.44 1.30 6.02
N PHE A 17 12.10 1.25 5.89
CA PHE A 17 11.16 1.95 6.75
C PHE A 17 9.87 1.13 6.95
N ASN A 18 9.35 1.15 8.18
CA ASN A 18 8.12 0.44 8.55
C ASN A 18 6.93 1.40 8.83
N HIS A 19 7.06 2.68 8.45
CA HIS A 19 6.03 3.69 8.65
C HIS A 19 5.33 4.03 7.33
N PHE A 20 4.00 4.07 7.38
CA PHE A 20 3.13 4.39 6.26
C PHE A 20 2.40 5.70 6.55
N LEU A 21 2.53 6.67 5.64
CA LEU A 21 1.89 7.97 5.72
C LEU A 21 0.63 7.97 4.85
N PHE A 22 -0.51 8.31 5.45
CA PHE A 22 -1.81 8.41 4.82
C PHE A 22 -2.27 9.86 4.78
N GLY A 23 -3.07 10.21 3.77
CA GLY A 23 -3.62 11.57 3.63
C GLY A 23 -2.56 12.63 3.30
N LYS A 24 -1.38 12.21 2.82
CA LYS A 24 -0.26 13.09 2.44
C LYS A 24 -0.42 13.59 1.01
N HIS A 25 -0.20 14.89 0.79
CA HIS A 25 -0.10 15.50 -0.53
C HIS A 25 1.23 16.22 -0.75
N ASN A 26 1.82 16.84 0.28
CA ASN A 26 3.16 17.42 0.22
C ASN A 26 4.08 16.78 1.26
N ILE A 27 5.07 16.00 0.81
CA ILE A 27 5.94 15.21 1.70
C ILE A 27 6.77 16.05 2.68
N THR A 28 7.01 17.33 2.40
CA THR A 28 7.85 18.21 3.25
C THR A 28 7.08 19.01 4.28
N LYS A 29 5.73 19.03 4.22
CA LYS A 29 4.88 19.80 5.14
C LYS A 29 4.11 18.88 6.07
N GLU A 30 3.73 19.34 7.24
CA GLU A 30 2.72 18.67 8.05
C GLU A 30 1.32 19.11 7.59
N GLU A 31 0.43 18.15 7.34
CA GLU A 31 -0.91 18.41 6.78
C GLU A 31 -2.00 17.95 7.75
N LYS A 32 -3.05 18.77 7.89
CA LYS A 32 -4.19 18.42 8.73
C LYS A 32 -4.87 17.17 8.17
N GLY A 33 -5.00 16.15 9.02
CA GLY A 33 -5.60 14.86 8.63
C GLY A 33 -4.60 13.86 8.03
N GLN A 34 -3.31 14.17 7.99
CA GLN A 34 -2.29 13.15 7.75
C GLN A 34 -2.21 12.19 8.94
N ILE A 35 -1.93 10.92 8.67
CA ILE A 35 -1.81 9.89 9.70
C ILE A 35 -0.57 9.04 9.40
N SER A 36 0.21 8.73 10.43
CA SER A 36 1.29 7.75 10.36
C SER A 36 0.88 6.45 11.05
N ARG A 37 1.19 5.31 10.42
CA ARG A 37 0.98 3.97 10.99
C ARG A 37 2.20 3.10 10.76
N LYS A 38 2.53 2.29 11.76
CA LYS A 38 3.55 1.26 11.65
C LYS A 38 2.96 -0.04 11.09
N ALA A 39 3.81 -0.83 10.44
CA ALA A 39 3.49 -2.21 10.12
C ALA A 39 3.58 -3.09 11.38
N SER A 40 2.54 -3.88 11.65
CA SER A 40 2.56 -4.96 12.64
C SER A 40 3.03 -6.28 12.03
N HIS A 41 2.64 -6.54 10.78
CA HIS A 41 2.96 -7.78 10.09
C HIS A 41 2.99 -7.56 8.59
N VAL A 42 3.83 -8.32 7.89
CA VAL A 42 3.99 -8.26 6.44
C VAL A 42 3.83 -9.66 5.88
N VAL A 43 2.96 -9.81 4.89
CA VAL A 43 2.72 -11.05 4.15
C VAL A 43 3.17 -10.82 2.71
N VAL A 44 4.34 -11.38 2.37
CA VAL A 44 4.84 -11.42 1.00
C VAL A 44 4.23 -12.63 0.29
N HIS A 45 3.92 -12.51 -0.99
CA HIS A 45 3.45 -13.65 -1.77
C HIS A 45 4.48 -14.79 -1.75
N GLU A 46 4.03 -16.00 -1.39
CA GLU A 46 4.89 -17.17 -1.16
C GLU A 46 5.78 -17.57 -2.36
N LEU A 47 5.33 -17.27 -3.58
CA LEU A 47 6.09 -17.53 -4.82
C LEU A 47 6.99 -16.36 -5.27
N TYR A 48 7.02 -15.22 -4.56
CA TYR A 48 7.90 -14.12 -4.93
C TYR A 48 9.38 -14.56 -4.91
N GLY A 49 10.15 -14.19 -5.94
CA GLY A 49 11.58 -14.55 -6.04
C GLY A 49 11.86 -15.95 -6.63
N THR A 50 10.86 -16.81 -6.75
CA THR A 50 11.04 -18.17 -7.32
C THR A 50 11.28 -18.15 -8.84
N LYS A 51 10.79 -17.12 -9.54
CA LYS A 51 10.94 -16.90 -10.97
C LYS A 51 11.27 -15.43 -11.24
N GLY A 52 12.38 -14.94 -10.69
CA GLY A 52 12.76 -13.52 -10.77
C GLY A 52 11.74 -12.65 -10.02
N SER A 53 11.24 -11.59 -10.66
CA SER A 53 10.30 -10.63 -10.07
C SER A 53 8.82 -11.00 -10.26
N GLU A 54 8.50 -12.25 -10.61
CA GLU A 54 7.10 -12.72 -10.60
C GLU A 54 6.52 -12.67 -9.17
N TYR A 55 5.19 -12.56 -9.10
CA TYR A 55 4.45 -12.47 -7.83
C TYR A 55 4.86 -11.30 -6.93
N ASP A 56 5.22 -10.15 -7.54
CA ASP A 56 5.64 -8.93 -6.84
C ASP A 56 4.48 -8.20 -6.14
N ILE A 57 3.92 -8.86 -5.11
CA ILE A 57 2.78 -8.39 -4.34
C ILE A 57 2.92 -8.77 -2.87
N ALA A 58 2.59 -7.83 -1.99
CA ALA A 58 2.58 -8.03 -0.55
C ALA A 58 1.44 -7.26 0.12
N LEU A 59 0.98 -7.81 1.25
CA LEU A 59 0.04 -7.16 2.16
C LEU A 59 0.77 -6.76 3.44
N VAL A 60 0.56 -5.52 3.86
CA VAL A 60 1.06 -5.00 5.14
C VAL A 60 -0.11 -4.77 6.07
N LYS A 61 -0.11 -5.44 7.22
CA LYS A 61 -1.07 -5.21 8.30
C LYS A 61 -0.55 -4.08 9.18
N LEU A 62 -1.35 -3.04 9.36
CA LEU A 62 -1.02 -1.91 10.23
C LEU A 62 -1.17 -2.29 11.72
N GLU A 63 -0.36 -1.70 12.61
CA GLU A 63 -0.51 -1.84 14.07
C GLU A 63 -1.87 -1.30 14.55
N GLU A 64 -2.32 -0.19 13.97
CA GLU A 64 -3.62 0.41 14.24
C GLU A 64 -4.35 0.70 12.91
N PRO A 65 -5.68 0.57 12.86
CA PRO A 65 -6.44 0.95 11.68
C PRO A 65 -6.29 2.45 11.37
N VAL A 66 -6.50 2.80 10.10
CA VAL A 66 -6.73 4.17 9.66
C VAL A 66 -8.23 4.44 9.62
N ARG A 67 -8.64 5.64 10.05
CA ARG A 67 -10.03 6.09 9.90
C ARG A 67 -10.19 6.74 8.53
N PHE A 68 -11.19 6.30 7.78
CA PHE A 68 -11.50 6.92 6.50
C PHE A 68 -12.00 8.36 6.67
N SER A 69 -11.62 9.21 5.72
CA SER A 69 -11.88 10.65 5.74
C SER A 69 -11.92 11.20 4.31
N LYS A 70 -12.12 12.50 4.13
CA LYS A 70 -12.04 13.12 2.79
C LYS A 70 -10.68 12.95 2.12
N THR A 71 -9.60 12.74 2.88
CA THR A 71 -8.23 12.60 2.37
C THR A 71 -7.69 11.17 2.42
N ILE A 72 -8.39 10.26 3.12
CA ILE A 72 -8.00 8.86 3.28
C ILE A 72 -9.19 7.99 2.90
N GLN A 73 -9.11 7.33 1.74
CA GLN A 73 -10.11 6.41 1.23
C GLN A 73 -9.42 5.15 0.68
N PRO A 74 -10.05 3.98 0.74
CA PRO A 74 -9.50 2.77 0.12
C PRO A 74 -9.66 2.83 -1.40
N ILE A 75 -8.83 2.06 -2.10
CA ILE A 75 -9.02 1.78 -3.53
C ILE A 75 -9.83 0.48 -3.71
N CYS A 76 -10.59 0.40 -4.79
CA CYS A 76 -11.30 -0.82 -5.16
C CYS A 76 -10.32 -1.85 -5.75
N ILE A 77 -10.58 -3.14 -5.47
CA ILE A 77 -9.86 -4.26 -6.08
C ILE A 77 -10.66 -4.72 -7.32
N PRO A 78 -10.01 -4.97 -8.46
CA PRO A 78 -10.72 -5.47 -9.64
C PRO A 78 -11.32 -6.85 -9.38
N PRO A 79 -12.48 -7.17 -9.99
CA PRO A 79 -12.99 -8.53 -9.99
C PRO A 79 -11.99 -9.52 -10.60
N TYR A 80 -12.09 -10.78 -10.21
CA TYR A 80 -11.23 -11.84 -10.73
C TYR A 80 -11.28 -11.91 -12.26
N LYS A 81 -10.12 -12.02 -12.91
CA LYS A 81 -9.97 -12.09 -14.39
C LYS A 81 -10.51 -10.87 -15.15
N THR A 82 -10.52 -9.69 -14.54
CA THR A 82 -10.85 -8.44 -15.24
C THR A 82 -9.66 -7.96 -16.07
N LYS A 83 -9.92 -7.56 -17.33
CA LYS A 83 -8.94 -6.82 -18.14
C LYS A 83 -9.07 -5.34 -17.84
N THR A 84 -7.94 -4.67 -17.69
CA THR A 84 -7.92 -3.21 -17.52
C THR A 84 -8.25 -2.54 -18.85
N GLU A 85 -9.26 -1.67 -18.85
CA GLU A 85 -9.68 -0.88 -20.01
C GLU A 85 -9.75 0.61 -19.64
N GLY A 86 -9.57 1.48 -20.62
CA GLY A 86 -9.65 2.93 -20.43
C GLY A 86 -8.37 3.58 -19.87
N PRO A 87 -8.46 4.86 -19.45
CA PRO A 87 -7.31 5.62 -18.99
C PRO A 87 -6.81 5.11 -17.62
N ASN A 88 -5.50 4.88 -17.54
CA ASN A 88 -4.82 4.46 -16.31
C ASN A 88 -4.00 5.62 -15.74
N PHE A 89 -4.03 5.77 -14.42
CA PHE A 89 -3.28 6.82 -13.72
C PHE A 89 -2.18 6.20 -12.84
N LYS A 90 -0.98 6.76 -12.92
CA LYS A 90 0.14 6.44 -12.03
C LYS A 90 0.43 7.66 -11.16
N LYS A 91 0.65 7.44 -9.87
CA LYS A 91 0.98 8.50 -8.92
C LYS A 91 2.13 8.06 -8.02
N GLY A 92 3.04 8.98 -7.76
CA GLY A 92 4.17 8.86 -6.85
C GLY A 92 4.51 10.23 -6.26
N PHE A 93 5.50 10.25 -5.38
CA PHE A 93 6.15 11.48 -4.90
C PHE A 93 7.45 11.71 -5.65
#